data_AF-A0A8H3QNN7-F1
#
_entry.id   AF-A0A8H3QNN7-F1
#
_cell.length_a   1.000
_cell.length_b   1.000
_cell.length_c   1.000
_cell.angle_alpha   90.00
_cell.angle_beta   90.00
_cell.angle_gamma   90.00
#
_symmetry.space_group_name_H-M   'P 1'
#
loop_
_entity.id
_entity.type
_entity.pdbx_description
1 polymer ?
#
loop_
_entity_poly.entity_id
_entity_poly.type
_entity_poly.pdbx_seq_one_letter_code
_entity_poly.pdbx_strand_id
1 'polypeptide(L)'
;MLDASMKQPSTNLPLTTSTSSLSDNDNYHLIDEEMKCLFLRTRNPPDHVFDKITQKIFGHDAYQSVAKSINERYRKSFSNYRYQLKNILSTLVKEFRQIVESGYTESSDPTDEKVNNFISREVVLKRILSRYVSAIDFTKLSETLLDKLIEFSRKCFKIVWVETESANIKEKVKELDVITEDLEIPSRSRRNIASSLKLHLFS
;
A
#
# COMPACT_ATOMS: atom_id res chain seq x y z
N MET A 1 50.86 40.19 39.75
CA MET A 1 49.93 39.09 40.09
C MET A 1 48.76 39.16 39.12
N LEU A 2 48.66 38.13 38.29
CA LEU A 2 47.48 37.58 37.59
C LEU A 2 46.67 38.47 36.61
N ASP A 3 47.03 38.23 35.36
CA ASP A 3 46.23 38.21 34.12
C ASP A 3 44.90 37.41 34.27
N ALA A 4 43.83 37.84 33.61
CA ALA A 4 42.69 36.98 33.25
C ALA A 4 41.74 37.64 32.22
N SER A 5 42.16 37.58 30.95
CA SER A 5 41.24 37.47 29.81
C SER A 5 40.67 36.03 29.78
N MET A 6 39.35 35.84 29.89
CA MET A 6 38.71 34.55 29.57
C MET A 6 37.46 34.70 28.70
N LYS A 7 37.56 34.01 27.57
CA LYS A 7 36.56 33.70 26.53
C LYS A 7 35.25 33.16 27.11
N GLN A 8 34.13 33.54 26.48
CA GLN A 8 32.86 32.83 26.60
C GLN A 8 32.97 31.40 26.02
N PRO A 9 32.38 30.38 26.66
CA PRO A 9 32.07 29.12 26.02
C PRO A 9 30.68 29.18 25.38
N SER A 10 30.64 29.02 24.06
CA SER A 10 29.43 28.70 23.31
C SER A 10 28.97 27.29 23.67
N THR A 11 27.94 27.17 24.51
CA THR A 11 27.27 25.90 24.73
C THR A 11 26.29 25.64 23.59
N ASN A 12 26.71 24.79 22.66
CA ASN A 12 25.85 24.18 21.66
C ASN A 12 24.72 23.42 22.38
N LEU A 13 23.48 23.84 22.18
CA LEU A 13 22.31 23.01 22.47
C LEU A 13 22.37 21.76 21.58
N PRO A 14 22.23 20.54 22.13
CA PRO A 14 21.84 19.41 21.33
C PRO A 14 20.37 19.62 20.93
N LEU A 15 20.13 19.75 19.63
CA LEU A 15 18.80 19.59 19.05
C LEU A 15 18.37 18.14 19.30
N THR A 16 17.73 17.89 20.43
CA THR A 16 17.12 16.60 20.75
C THR A 16 15.99 16.37 19.75
N THR A 17 16.29 15.57 18.72
CA THR A 17 15.26 14.94 17.91
C THR A 17 14.44 14.09 18.86
N SER A 18 13.27 14.58 19.25
CA SER A 18 12.33 13.85 20.10
C SER A 18 11.79 12.67 19.30
N THR A 19 12.52 11.56 19.30
CA THR A 19 11.96 10.26 18.96
C THR A 19 11.03 9.91 20.12
N SER A 20 9.80 10.41 20.08
CA SER A 20 8.76 10.00 21.02
C SER A 20 8.59 8.49 20.88
N SER A 21 8.97 7.72 21.91
CA SER A 21 8.61 6.32 21.99
C SER A 21 7.09 6.23 21.97
N LEU A 22 6.54 5.83 20.83
CA LEU A 22 5.10 5.60 20.67
C LEU A 22 4.65 4.52 21.65
N SER A 23 3.42 4.63 22.14
CA SER A 23 2.83 3.53 22.90
C SER A 23 2.70 2.30 21.99
N ASP A 24 2.69 1.10 22.55
CA ASP A 24 2.51 -0.13 21.78
C ASP A 24 1.26 -0.08 20.89
N ASN A 25 0.17 0.52 21.39
CA ASN A 25 -1.08 0.66 20.65
C ASN A 25 -0.93 1.57 19.42
N ASP A 26 -0.18 2.67 19.55
CA ASP A 26 0.09 3.58 18.43
C ASP A 26 0.98 2.92 17.37
N ASN A 27 1.91 2.06 17.80
CA ASN A 27 2.75 1.28 16.89
C ASN A 27 1.93 0.26 16.08
N TYR A 28 0.95 -0.41 16.68
CA TYR A 28 0.06 -1.33 15.94
C TYR A 28 -0.84 -0.59 14.95
N HIS A 29 -1.36 0.59 15.31
CA HIS A 29 -2.11 1.43 14.37
C HIS A 29 -1.23 1.85 13.19
N LEU A 30 0.00 2.28 13.46
CA LEU A 30 0.97 2.67 12.43
C LEU A 30 1.33 1.49 11.53
N ILE A 31 1.51 0.29 12.08
CA ILE A 31 1.66 -0.95 11.32
C ILE A 31 0.51 -1.09 10.32
N ASP A 32 -0.74 -1.09 10.80
CA ASP A 32 -1.90 -1.35 9.94
C ASP A 32 -2.02 -0.32 8.81
N GLU A 33 -1.64 0.93 9.08
CA GLU A 33 -1.63 2.00 8.09
C GLU A 33 -0.52 1.82 7.04
N GLU A 34 0.72 1.56 7.46
CA GLU A 34 1.86 1.38 6.56
C GLU A 34 1.72 0.10 5.73
N MET A 35 1.07 -0.94 6.26
CA MET A 35 0.75 -2.14 5.49
C MET A 35 -0.26 -1.89 4.38
N LYS A 36 -1.28 -1.06 4.62
CA LYS A 36 -2.24 -0.66 3.58
C LYS A 36 -1.53 0.14 2.50
N CYS A 37 -0.64 1.06 2.88
CA CYS A 37 0.18 1.83 1.93
C CYS A 37 1.11 0.90 1.12
N LEU A 38 1.75 -0.08 1.77
CA LEU A 38 2.59 -1.07 1.10
C LEU A 38 1.77 -1.92 0.11
N PHE A 39 0.55 -2.33 0.47
CA PHE A 39 -0.31 -3.12 -0.41
C PHE A 39 -0.70 -2.37 -1.69
N LEU A 40 -0.85 -1.04 -1.61
CA LEU A 40 -1.07 -0.21 -2.79
C LEU A 40 0.13 -0.18 -3.73
N ARG A 41 1.35 -0.43 -3.23
CA ARG A 41 2.57 -0.55 -4.04
C ARG A 41 2.82 -1.96 -4.57
N THR A 42 2.65 -2.98 -3.73
CA THR A 42 2.91 -4.39 -4.08
C THR A 42 1.95 -5.34 -3.39
N ARG A 43 1.49 -6.37 -4.09
CA ARG A 43 0.60 -7.41 -3.56
C ARG A 43 1.37 -8.58 -2.95
N ASN A 44 2.66 -8.69 -3.24
CA ASN A 44 3.51 -9.79 -2.79
C ASN A 44 4.91 -9.29 -2.38
N PRO A 45 5.00 -8.46 -1.31
CA PRO A 45 6.28 -7.98 -0.82
C PRO A 45 7.14 -9.15 -0.32
N PRO A 46 8.47 -9.08 -0.48
CA PRO A 46 9.38 -10.06 0.10
C PRO A 46 9.50 -9.88 1.61
N ASP A 47 9.80 -10.96 2.33
CA ASP A 47 9.83 -10.96 3.79
C ASP A 47 10.78 -9.90 4.39
N HIS A 48 11.90 -9.62 3.75
CA HIS A 48 12.84 -8.60 4.25
C HIS A 48 12.25 -7.17 4.27
N VAL A 49 11.22 -6.88 3.48
CA VAL A 49 10.51 -5.58 3.50
C VAL A 49 9.73 -5.44 4.81
N PHE A 50 9.16 -6.53 5.31
CA PHE A 50 8.48 -6.55 6.60
C PHE A 50 9.42 -6.28 7.78
N ASP A 51 10.63 -6.84 7.73
CA ASP A 51 11.65 -6.58 8.73
C ASP A 51 12.04 -5.10 8.77
N LYS A 52 12.22 -4.49 7.59
CA LYS A 52 12.53 -3.06 7.46
C LYS A 52 11.42 -2.16 8.01
N ILE A 53 10.14 -2.51 7.78
CA ILE A 53 9.01 -1.76 8.37
C ILE A 53 9.06 -1.87 9.89
N THR A 54 9.19 -3.09 10.42
CA THR A 54 9.22 -3.33 11.87
C THR A 54 10.36 -2.54 12.52
N GLN A 55 11.56 -2.58 11.95
CA GLN A 55 12.71 -1.82 12.46
C GLN A 55 12.46 -0.30 12.44
N LYS A 56 11.84 0.24 11.39
CA LYS A 56 11.51 1.68 11.29
C LYS A 56 10.42 2.12 12.26
N ILE A 57 9.56 1.21 12.73
CA ILE A 57 8.49 1.50 13.70
C ILE A 57 9.00 1.35 15.14
N PHE A 58 9.60 0.21 15.47
CA PHE A 58 9.96 -0.17 16.84
C PHE A 58 11.42 0.14 17.23
N GLY A 59 12.28 0.45 16.26
CA GLY A 59 13.72 0.55 16.46
C GLY A 59 14.43 -0.81 16.47
N HIS A 60 15.76 -0.79 16.39
CA HIS A 60 16.58 -2.00 16.31
C HIS A 60 16.53 -2.85 17.59
N ASP A 61 16.49 -2.22 18.77
CA ASP A 61 16.61 -2.91 20.05
C ASP A 61 15.35 -3.71 20.41
N ALA A 62 14.17 -3.21 20.03
CA ALA A 62 12.90 -3.90 20.26
C ALA A 62 12.55 -4.92 19.16
N TYR A 63 13.17 -4.85 17.98
CA TYR A 63 12.85 -5.71 16.83
C TYR A 63 12.92 -7.20 17.19
N GLN A 64 13.96 -7.67 17.87
CA GLN A 64 14.15 -9.11 18.11
C GLN A 64 13.01 -9.75 18.94
N SER A 65 12.41 -9.02 19.87
CA SER A 65 11.35 -9.57 20.73
C SER A 65 9.98 -9.61 20.05
N VAL A 66 9.70 -8.69 19.10
CA VAL A 66 8.38 -8.55 18.46
C VAL A 66 8.33 -8.98 16.99
N ALA A 67 9.48 -9.12 16.32
CA ALA A 67 9.55 -9.36 14.88
C ALA A 67 8.76 -10.58 14.42
N LYS A 68 8.84 -11.70 15.16
CA LYS A 68 8.16 -12.94 14.78
C LYS A 68 6.64 -12.76 14.74
N SER A 69 6.04 -12.21 15.79
CA SER A 69 4.59 -12.04 15.89
C SER A 69 4.08 -10.97 14.90
N ILE A 70 4.87 -9.92 14.66
CA ILE A 70 4.54 -8.88 13.70
C ILE A 70 4.65 -9.40 12.25
N ASN A 71 5.68 -10.17 11.92
CA ASN A 71 5.83 -10.77 10.59
C ASN A 71 4.71 -11.78 10.28
N GLU A 72 4.28 -12.55 11.27
CA GLU A 72 3.09 -13.41 11.16
C GLU A 72 1.84 -12.58 10.85
N ARG A 73 1.64 -11.45 11.55
CA ARG A 73 0.54 -10.51 11.28
C ARG A 73 0.62 -9.95 9.85
N TYR A 74 1.81 -9.57 9.38
CA TYR A 74 1.99 -9.09 8.01
C TYR A 74 1.54 -10.09 6.97
N ARG A 75 2.01 -11.35 7.07
CA ARG A 75 1.62 -12.41 6.12
C ARG A 75 0.11 -12.67 6.12
N LYS A 76 -0.52 -12.66 7.31
CA LYS A 76 -1.97 -12.83 7.46
C LYS A 76 -2.74 -11.69 6.81
N SER A 77 -2.38 -10.45 7.08
CA SER A 77 -3.05 -9.28 6.50
C SER A 77 -2.87 -9.23 4.98
N PHE A 78 -1.67 -9.48 4.44
CA PHE A 78 -1.47 -9.51 2.99
C PHE A 78 -2.26 -10.63 2.31
N SER A 79 -2.39 -11.79 2.95
CA SER A 79 -3.25 -12.87 2.48
C SER A 79 -4.73 -12.44 2.46
N ASN A 80 -5.19 -11.79 3.53
CA ASN A 80 -6.53 -11.21 3.57
C ASN A 80 -6.74 -10.12 2.52
N TYR A 81 -5.78 -9.20 2.34
CA TYR A 81 -5.89 -8.11 1.36
C TYR A 81 -6.02 -8.62 -0.07
N ARG A 82 -5.19 -9.60 -0.46
CA ARG A 82 -5.32 -10.27 -1.77
C ARG A 82 -6.67 -10.96 -1.93
N TYR A 83 -7.15 -11.65 -0.89
CA TYR A 83 -8.45 -12.31 -0.90
C TYR A 83 -9.60 -11.31 -1.08
N GLN A 84 -9.59 -10.21 -0.34
CA GLN A 84 -10.60 -9.15 -0.42
C GLN A 84 -10.57 -8.45 -1.78
N LEU A 85 -9.38 -8.14 -2.31
CA LEU A 85 -9.22 -7.54 -3.64
C LEU A 85 -9.81 -8.45 -4.73
N LYS A 86 -9.50 -9.74 -4.71
CA LYS A 86 -10.08 -10.72 -5.64
C LYS A 86 -11.61 -10.72 -5.55
N ASN A 87 -12.15 -10.81 -4.33
CA ASN A 87 -13.58 -10.92 -4.13
C ASN A 87 -14.35 -9.68 -4.62
N ILE A 88 -13.86 -8.47 -4.32
CA ILE A 88 -14.52 -7.26 -4.82
C ILE A 88 -14.48 -7.18 -6.34
N LEU A 89 -13.38 -7.57 -6.97
CA LEU A 89 -13.26 -7.65 -8.43
C LEU A 89 -14.22 -8.69 -9.01
N SER A 90 -14.32 -9.88 -8.41
CA SER A 90 -15.27 -10.92 -8.85
C SER A 90 -16.72 -10.47 -8.74
N THR A 91 -17.07 -9.74 -7.68
CA THR A 91 -18.39 -9.12 -7.55
C THR A 91 -18.65 -8.10 -8.65
N LEU A 92 -17.69 -7.21 -8.90
CA LEU A 92 -17.80 -6.20 -9.97
C LEU A 92 -17.92 -6.84 -11.35
N VAL A 93 -17.20 -7.94 -11.63
CA VAL A 93 -17.30 -8.68 -12.88
C VAL A 93 -18.71 -9.26 -13.05
N LYS A 94 -19.31 -9.82 -12.00
CA LYS A 94 -20.70 -10.32 -12.04
C LYS A 94 -21.71 -9.21 -12.33
N GLU A 95 -21.57 -8.07 -11.64
CA GLU A 95 -22.41 -6.89 -11.89
C GLU A 95 -22.28 -6.39 -13.32
N PHE A 96 -21.04 -6.34 -13.83
CA PHE A 96 -20.78 -5.89 -15.19
C PHE A 96 -21.33 -6.86 -16.25
N ARG A 97 -21.25 -8.18 -16.03
CA ARG A 97 -21.89 -9.18 -16.91
C ARG A 97 -23.40 -8.94 -17.04
N GLN A 98 -24.08 -8.65 -15.93
CA GLN A 98 -25.53 -8.35 -15.97
C GLN A 98 -25.84 -7.10 -16.81
N ILE A 99 -24.99 -6.08 -16.77
CA ILE A 99 -25.13 -4.87 -17.59
C ILE A 99 -24.94 -5.18 -19.08
N VAL A 100 -23.94 -6.01 -19.42
CA VAL A 100 -23.67 -6.38 -20.82
C VAL A 100 -24.75 -7.30 -21.37
N GLU A 101 -25.20 -8.29 -20.59
CA GLU A 101 -26.24 -9.26 -20.97
C GLU A 101 -27.62 -8.60 -21.16
N SER A 102 -27.95 -7.57 -20.37
CA SER A 102 -29.20 -6.81 -20.54
C SER A 102 -29.21 -5.90 -21.78
N GLY A 103 -28.05 -5.68 -22.42
CA GLY A 103 -27.88 -4.77 -23.55
C GLY A 103 -27.96 -5.39 -24.95
N TYR A 104 -28.48 -6.62 -25.12
CA TYR A 104 -28.59 -7.32 -26.42
C TYR A 104 -27.29 -7.32 -27.27
N THR A 105 -26.12 -7.39 -26.65
CA THR A 105 -24.85 -7.51 -27.38
C THR A 105 -24.24 -8.89 -27.12
N GLU A 106 -24.04 -9.66 -28.19
CA GLU A 106 -23.41 -10.98 -28.14
C GLU A 106 -22.05 -10.93 -27.44
N SER A 107 -21.78 -12.02 -26.71
CA SER A 107 -20.56 -12.41 -25.99
C SER A 107 -19.24 -11.98 -26.67
N SER A 108 -18.87 -10.71 -26.52
CA SER A 108 -17.58 -10.17 -26.93
C SER A 108 -16.88 -9.60 -25.70
N ASP A 109 -15.55 -9.66 -25.70
CA ASP A 109 -14.75 -9.05 -24.64
C ASP A 109 -15.08 -7.55 -24.54
N PRO A 110 -15.20 -7.02 -23.31
CA PRO A 110 -15.62 -5.65 -23.13
C PRO A 110 -14.53 -4.71 -23.61
N THR A 111 -14.93 -3.69 -24.38
CA THR A 111 -14.02 -2.65 -24.84
C THR A 111 -13.43 -1.89 -23.65
N ASP A 112 -12.22 -1.38 -23.85
CA ASP A 112 -11.53 -0.55 -22.86
C ASP A 112 -12.38 0.65 -22.42
N GLU A 113 -13.13 1.24 -23.33
CA GLU A 113 -14.07 2.33 -23.03
C GLU A 113 -15.17 1.89 -22.04
N LYS A 114 -15.83 0.75 -22.30
CA LYS A 114 -16.86 0.21 -21.39
C LYS A 114 -16.28 -0.10 -20.01
N VAL A 115 -15.10 -0.73 -19.97
CA VAL A 115 -14.41 -1.02 -18.71
C VAL A 115 -14.02 0.27 -17.98
N ASN A 116 -13.50 1.27 -18.69
CA ASN A 116 -13.06 2.53 -18.09
C ASN A 116 -14.22 3.35 -17.52
N ASN A 117 -15.39 3.30 -18.17
CA ASN A 117 -16.62 3.93 -17.70
C ASN A 117 -17.18 3.22 -16.47
N PHE A 118 -17.20 1.88 -16.47
CA PHE A 118 -17.69 1.10 -15.34
C PHE A 118 -16.73 1.15 -14.13
N ILE A 119 -15.43 0.94 -14.36
CA ILE A 119 -14.37 1.07 -13.36
C ILE A 119 -13.90 2.53 -13.35
N SER A 120 -14.81 3.39 -12.91
CA SER A 120 -14.57 4.82 -12.74
C SER A 120 -13.65 5.09 -11.54
N ARG A 121 -13.13 6.31 -11.46
CA ARG A 121 -12.37 6.81 -10.29
C ARG A 121 -13.11 6.55 -8.97
N GLU A 122 -14.42 6.77 -8.96
CA GLU A 122 -15.24 6.56 -7.77
C GLU A 122 -15.33 5.08 -7.39
N VAL A 123 -15.54 4.19 -8.37
CA VAL A 123 -15.57 2.73 -8.11
C VAL A 123 -14.22 2.25 -7.57
N VAL A 124 -13.12 2.76 -8.11
CA VAL A 124 -11.77 2.44 -7.63
C VAL A 124 -11.62 2.86 -6.16
N LEU A 125 -11.92 4.11 -5.82
CA LEU A 125 -11.70 4.64 -4.47
C LEU A 125 -12.68 4.09 -3.44
N LYS A 126 -13.97 4.00 -3.78
CA LYS A 126 -15.04 3.65 -2.84
C LYS A 126 -15.34 2.15 -2.76
N ARG A 127 -14.93 1.36 -3.75
CA ARG A 127 -15.18 -0.09 -3.76
C ARG A 127 -13.87 -0.87 -3.74
N ILE A 128 -13.08 -0.80 -4.82
CA ILE A 128 -11.91 -1.66 -5.04
C ILE A 128 -10.82 -1.42 -3.97
N LEU A 129 -10.44 -0.17 -3.76
CA LEU A 129 -9.35 0.23 -2.87
C LEU A 129 -9.82 0.83 -1.54
N SER A 130 -11.14 0.80 -1.27
CA SER A 130 -11.79 1.42 -0.10
C SER A 130 -11.09 1.15 1.23
N ARG A 131 -10.65 -0.10 1.45
CA ARG A 131 -9.94 -0.52 2.67
C ARG A 131 -8.57 0.16 2.83
N TYR A 132 -7.90 0.43 1.72
CA TYR A 132 -6.50 0.91 1.71
C TYR A 132 -6.43 2.43 1.64
N VAL A 133 -7.36 3.08 0.95
CA VAL A 133 -7.37 4.53 0.83
C VAL A 133 -7.57 5.25 2.17
N SER A 134 -8.10 4.57 3.19
CA SER A 134 -8.16 5.09 4.57
C SER A 134 -6.79 5.45 5.17
N ALA A 135 -5.72 4.84 4.65
CA ALA A 135 -4.34 5.06 5.05
C ALA A 135 -3.63 6.19 4.27
N ILE A 136 -4.29 6.75 3.25
CA ILE A 136 -3.69 7.76 2.37
C ILE A 136 -3.96 9.16 2.92
N ASP A 137 -2.94 10.02 2.91
CA ASP A 137 -3.09 11.47 3.02
C ASP A 137 -3.51 12.04 1.67
N PHE A 138 -4.83 12.15 1.45
CA PHE A 138 -5.40 12.67 0.22
C PHE A 138 -4.99 14.12 -0.10
N THR A 139 -4.56 14.91 0.89
CA THR A 139 -4.10 16.28 0.64
C THR A 139 -2.77 16.32 -0.12
N LYS A 140 -2.05 15.19 -0.16
CA LYS A 140 -0.75 15.03 -0.83
C LYS A 140 -0.80 14.04 -2.00
N LEU A 141 -1.97 13.47 -2.30
CA LEU A 141 -2.15 12.51 -3.37
C LEU A 141 -2.12 13.25 -4.72
N SER A 142 -1.15 12.94 -5.58
CA SER A 142 -1.10 13.51 -6.94
C SER A 142 -2.08 12.79 -7.88
N GLU A 143 -2.59 13.52 -8.88
CA GLU A 143 -3.46 12.94 -9.91
C GLU A 143 -2.75 11.82 -10.67
N THR A 144 -1.46 11.97 -11.00
CA THR A 144 -0.66 10.92 -11.68
C THR A 144 -0.58 9.62 -10.88
N LEU A 145 -0.44 9.71 -9.55
CA LEU A 145 -0.43 8.53 -8.69
C LEU A 145 -1.82 7.87 -8.67
N LEU A 146 -2.88 8.67 -8.54
CA LEU A 146 -4.25 8.19 -8.58
C LEU A 146 -4.57 7.51 -9.92
N ASP A 147 -4.12 8.08 -11.04
CA ASP A 147 -4.32 7.51 -12.37
C ASP A 147 -3.65 6.14 -12.52
N LYS A 148 -2.45 5.95 -11.96
CA LYS A 148 -1.79 4.64 -11.90
C LYS A 148 -2.57 3.62 -11.05
N LEU A 149 -3.14 4.03 -9.92
CA LEU A 149 -4.00 3.15 -9.10
C LEU A 149 -5.31 2.78 -9.83
N ILE A 150 -5.87 3.70 -10.62
CA ILE A 150 -7.02 3.45 -11.47
C ILE A 150 -6.65 2.48 -12.60
N GLU A 151 -5.52 2.68 -13.27
CA GLU A 151 -5.00 1.78 -14.30
C GLU A 151 -4.81 0.37 -13.76
N PHE A 152 -4.12 0.25 -12.61
CA PHE A 152 -3.94 -1.02 -11.91
C PHE A 152 -5.27 -1.72 -11.66
N SER A 153 -6.26 -0.99 -11.14
CA SER A 153 -7.59 -1.53 -10.80
C SER A 153 -8.35 -2.03 -12.04
N ARG A 154 -8.26 -1.28 -13.15
CA ARG A 154 -8.86 -1.68 -14.44
C ARG A 154 -8.21 -2.93 -15.01
N LYS A 155 -6.88 -3.04 -14.94
CA LYS A 155 -6.17 -4.26 -15.39
C LYS A 155 -6.48 -5.47 -14.50
N CYS A 156 -6.58 -5.28 -13.19
CA CYS A 156 -7.04 -6.32 -12.28
C CYS A 156 -8.46 -6.80 -12.61
N PHE A 157 -9.36 -5.88 -12.91
CA PHE A 157 -10.71 -6.21 -13.35
C PHE A 157 -10.71 -7.06 -14.63
N LYS A 158 -9.93 -6.68 -15.64
CA LYS A 158 -9.79 -7.45 -16.89
C LYS A 158 -9.22 -8.85 -16.65
N ILE A 159 -8.27 -9.00 -15.72
CA ILE A 159 -7.76 -10.34 -15.33
C ILE A 159 -8.90 -11.20 -14.80
N VAL A 160 -9.69 -10.69 -13.84
CA VAL A 160 -10.78 -11.44 -13.21
C VAL A 160 -11.97 -11.66 -14.16
N TRP A 161 -12.11 -10.82 -15.20
CA TRP A 161 -13.09 -11.02 -16.26
C TRP A 161 -12.84 -12.31 -17.05
N VAL A 162 -11.58 -12.54 -17.43
CA VAL A 162 -11.13 -13.67 -18.26
C VAL A 162 -10.81 -14.91 -17.43
N GLU A 163 -10.19 -14.73 -16.27
CA GLU A 163 -9.65 -15.82 -15.45
C GLU A 163 -10.58 -16.19 -14.31
N THR A 164 -10.82 -17.50 -14.12
CA THR A 164 -11.61 -18.03 -13.01
C THR A 164 -10.74 -18.66 -11.92
N GLU A 165 -9.56 -19.17 -12.28
CA GLU A 165 -8.71 -19.92 -11.35
C GLU A 165 -7.98 -18.98 -10.39
N SER A 166 -8.25 -19.15 -9.09
CA SER A 166 -7.73 -18.22 -8.07
C SER A 166 -6.20 -18.16 -8.02
N ALA A 167 -5.50 -19.23 -8.40
CA ALA A 167 -4.04 -19.25 -8.47
C ALA A 167 -3.53 -18.38 -9.63
N ASN A 168 -4.14 -18.51 -10.81
CA ASN A 168 -3.79 -17.73 -12.00
C ASN A 168 -4.09 -16.24 -11.81
N ILE A 169 -5.24 -15.90 -11.21
CA ILE A 169 -5.59 -14.51 -10.87
C ILE A 169 -4.49 -13.91 -9.98
N LYS A 170 -4.04 -14.66 -8.97
CA LYS A 170 -3.03 -14.18 -8.02
C LYS A 170 -1.71 -13.87 -8.73
N GLU A 171 -1.22 -14.77 -9.59
CA GLU A 171 0.05 -14.55 -10.31
C GLU A 171 -0.06 -13.40 -11.32
N LYS A 172 -1.14 -13.34 -12.12
CA LYS A 172 -1.37 -12.23 -13.07
C LYS A 172 -1.53 -10.87 -12.37
N VAL A 173 -2.19 -10.81 -11.21
CA VAL A 173 -2.32 -9.56 -10.43
C VAL A 173 -0.97 -9.13 -9.85
N LYS A 174 -0.10 -10.09 -9.48
CA LYS A 174 1.26 -9.80 -8.99
C LYS A 174 2.12 -9.19 -10.10
N GLU A 175 1.98 -9.62 -11.35
CA GLU A 175 2.69 -9.02 -12.49
C GLU A 175 2.36 -7.53 -12.68
N LEU A 176 1.16 -7.09 -12.26
CA LEU A 176 0.77 -5.69 -12.28
C LEU A 176 1.46 -4.83 -11.21
N ASP A 177 2.24 -5.42 -10.29
CA ASP A 177 3.05 -4.67 -9.32
C ASP A 177 4.01 -3.68 -10.00
N VAL A 178 4.47 -3.95 -11.22
CA VAL A 178 5.29 -3.02 -12.02
C VAL A 178 4.63 -1.64 -12.24
N ILE A 179 3.29 -1.56 -12.17
CA ILE A 179 2.55 -0.29 -12.33
C ILE A 179 2.66 0.55 -11.05
N THR A 180 2.74 -0.11 -9.90
CA THR A 180 2.54 0.51 -8.59
C THR A 180 3.75 0.45 -7.67
N GLU A 181 4.76 -0.35 -7.98
CA GLU A 181 5.89 -0.61 -7.08
C GLU A 181 6.68 0.66 -6.75
N ASP A 182 6.84 1.56 -7.72
CA ASP A 182 7.57 2.82 -7.55
C ASP A 182 6.69 3.97 -7.05
N LEU A 183 5.43 3.72 -6.69
CA LEU A 183 4.55 4.77 -6.19
C LEU A 183 4.95 5.21 -4.78
N GLU A 184 5.10 6.53 -4.61
CA GLU A 184 5.23 7.17 -3.31
C GLU A 184 3.84 7.45 -2.72
N ILE A 185 3.24 6.43 -2.11
CA ILE A 185 1.93 6.57 -1.45
C ILE A 185 2.07 7.50 -0.23
N PRO A 186 1.37 8.65 -0.18
CA PRO A 186 1.43 9.53 0.97
C PRO A 186 0.62 8.91 2.12
N SER A 187 1.29 8.50 3.19
CA SER A 187 0.64 7.93 4.38
C SER A 187 0.03 9.03 5.25
N ARG A 188 -1.16 8.74 5.80
CA ARG A 188 -1.90 9.61 6.73
C ARG A 188 -1.14 9.92 8.03
N SER A 189 -0.32 8.98 8.50
CA SER A 189 0.60 9.10 9.62
C SER A 189 1.78 10.03 9.32
N ARG A 190 1.99 10.37 8.04
CA ARG A 190 3.11 11.16 7.50
C ARG A 190 4.48 10.52 7.70
N ARG A 191 4.55 9.28 8.21
CA ARG A 191 5.78 8.53 8.39
C ARG A 191 6.32 8.02 7.05
N ASN A 192 5.43 7.76 6.09
CA ASN A 192 5.76 7.35 4.72
C ASN A 192 6.76 6.18 4.69
N ILE A 193 6.65 5.26 5.66
CA ILE A 193 7.62 4.18 5.83
C ILE A 193 7.56 3.28 4.61
N ALA A 194 6.35 2.85 4.23
CA ALA A 194 6.12 2.02 3.06
C ALA A 194 6.78 2.62 1.83
N SER A 195 6.51 3.89 1.51
CA SER A 195 7.07 4.61 0.35
C SER A 195 8.59 4.74 0.37
N SER A 196 9.21 4.80 1.55
CA SER A 196 10.68 4.86 1.68
C SER A 196 11.40 3.54 1.36
N LEU A 197 10.68 2.44 1.19
CA LEU A 197 11.26 1.12 0.95
C LEU A 197 11.51 0.89 -0.53
N LYS A 198 12.69 0.37 -0.85
CA LYS A 198 12.97 -0.24 -2.14
C LYS A 198 12.35 -1.63 -2.17
N LEU A 199 11.43 -1.85 -3.10
CA LEU A 199 10.72 -3.12 -3.27
C LEU A 199 11.47 -4.09 -4.20
N HIS A 200 12.44 -3.58 -4.96
CA HIS A 200 13.26 -4.40 -5.84
C HIS A 200 13.91 -5.55 -5.05
N LEU A 201 13.38 -6.74 -5.32
CA LEU A 201 14.14 -7.97 -5.30
C LEU A 201 15.19 -7.84 -6.41
N PHE A 202 16.40 -8.33 -6.17
CA PHE A 202 17.44 -8.37 -7.19
C PHE A 202 16.89 -8.86 -8.54
N SER A 203 17.36 -8.18 -9.60
CA SER A 203 17.30 -8.53 -11.02
C SER A 203 17.49 -10.02 -11.31
#